data_AF-A0A4U3MAS9-F1
#
_entry.id   AF-A0A4U3MAS9-F1
#
_cell.length_a   1.000
_cell.length_b   1.000
_cell.length_c   1.000
_cell.angle_alpha   90.00
_cell.angle_beta   90.00
_cell.angle_gamma   90.00
#
_symmetry.space_group_name_H-M   'P 1'
#
loop_
_entity.id
_entity.type
_entity.pdbx_description
1 polymer ?
#
loop_
_entity_poly.entity_id
_entity_poly.type
_entity_poly.pdbx_seq_one_letter_code
_entity_poly.pdbx_strand_id
1 'polypeptide(L)'
;MAPSRLLALAALGLLTACASAPPPPKAASTDMYVTGADAADDPCRRVVSALGFAEHVLKPAGQEEAQEFGEGMRGRIAYVEGVILSYGEKLPAGLAEHTATMKRTIRVLVPAATPHEKAVAALKEWRAAATAIEKGCAQAG
;
A
#
# COMPACT_ATOMS: atom_id res chain seq x y z
N MET A 1 -57.00 26.99 -7.24
CA MET A 1 -56.44 26.20 -8.38
C MET A 1 -54.96 25.99 -8.11
N ALA A 2 -54.53 24.73 -8.15
CA ALA A 2 -53.31 24.23 -7.52
C ALA A 2 -52.09 24.23 -8.47
N PRO A 3 -50.94 24.82 -8.10
CA PRO A 3 -49.69 24.61 -8.85
C PRO A 3 -48.77 23.55 -8.20
N SER A 4 -48.95 23.22 -6.91
CA SER A 4 -47.97 22.42 -6.16
C SER A 4 -48.04 20.90 -6.37
N ARG A 5 -49.06 20.37 -7.06
CA ARG A 5 -49.18 18.92 -7.30
C ARG A 5 -48.44 18.43 -8.55
N LEU A 6 -48.13 19.33 -9.49
CA LEU A 6 -47.47 18.97 -10.76
C LEU A 6 -45.95 18.81 -10.62
N LEU A 7 -45.32 19.51 -9.69
CA LEU A 7 -43.87 19.41 -9.45
C LEU A 7 -43.45 18.11 -8.75
N ALA A 8 -44.32 17.52 -7.92
CA ALA A 8 -44.03 16.27 -7.21
C ALA A 8 -44.02 15.05 -8.15
N LEU A 9 -44.84 15.05 -9.20
CA LEU A 9 -44.94 13.94 -10.16
C LEU A 9 -43.74 13.88 -11.12
N ALA A 10 -43.10 15.02 -11.41
CA ALA A 10 -41.89 15.04 -12.24
C ALA A 10 -40.66 14.42 -11.52
N ALA A 11 -40.57 14.58 -10.20
CA ALA A 11 -39.46 14.02 -9.42
C ALA A 11 -39.52 12.49 -9.27
N LEU A 12 -40.71 11.90 -9.24
CA LEU A 12 -40.89 10.43 -9.18
C LEU A 12 -40.63 9.74 -10.53
N GLY A 13 -40.83 10.42 -11.66
CA GLY A 13 -40.52 9.88 -12.98
C GLY A 13 -39.01 9.68 -13.23
N LEU A 14 -38.18 10.57 -12.67
CA LEU A 14 -36.72 10.51 -12.83
C LEU A 14 -36.06 9.38 -12.03
N LEU A 15 -36.67 8.92 -10.93
CA LEU A 15 -36.14 7.84 -10.10
C LEU A 15 -36.42 6.43 -10.65
N THR A 16 -37.44 6.27 -11.49
CA THR A 16 -37.82 4.96 -12.05
C THR A 16 -37.06 4.60 -13.33
N ALA A 17 -36.45 5.57 -14.01
CA ALA A 17 -35.64 5.34 -15.20
C ALA A 17 -34.31 4.59 -14.92
N CYS A 18 -33.84 4.56 -13.66
CA CYS A 18 -32.64 3.80 -13.27
C CYS A 18 -32.94 2.33 -12.92
N ALA A 19 -34.21 1.93 -12.77
CA ALA A 19 -34.56 0.57 -12.35
C ALA A 19 -34.58 -0.44 -13.51
N SER A 20 -34.53 0.04 -14.76
CA SER A 20 -34.61 -0.78 -15.98
C SER A 20 -33.29 -0.80 -16.77
N ALA A 21 -32.19 -0.36 -16.17
CA ALA A 21 -30.89 -0.58 -16.76
C ALA A 21 -30.63 -2.09 -16.78
N PRO A 22 -30.31 -2.70 -17.94
CA PRO A 22 -29.79 -4.06 -17.95
C PRO A 22 -28.62 -4.11 -16.96
N PRO A 23 -28.48 -5.21 -16.18
CA PRO A 23 -27.33 -5.34 -15.29
C PRO A 23 -26.08 -5.08 -16.12
N PRO A 24 -25.12 -4.27 -15.62
CA PRO A 24 -23.88 -4.06 -16.35
C PRO A 24 -23.35 -5.43 -16.74
N PRO A 25 -22.83 -5.61 -17.97
CA PRO A 25 -22.23 -6.87 -18.35
C PRO A 25 -21.29 -7.24 -17.21
N LYS A 26 -21.44 -8.46 -16.68
CA LYS A 26 -20.61 -8.96 -15.59
C LYS A 26 -19.19 -8.74 -16.09
N ALA A 27 -18.49 -7.75 -15.53
CA ALA A 27 -17.13 -7.48 -15.94
C ALA A 27 -16.43 -8.82 -15.74
N ALA A 28 -15.98 -9.43 -16.82
CA ALA A 28 -14.92 -10.41 -16.70
C ALA A 28 -13.79 -9.57 -16.12
N SER A 29 -13.67 -9.58 -14.80
CA SER A 29 -12.56 -8.99 -14.09
C SER A 29 -11.35 -9.81 -14.52
N THR A 30 -10.80 -9.42 -15.65
CA THR A 30 -9.36 -9.44 -15.88
C THR A 30 -8.81 -8.20 -15.20
N ASP A 31 -9.13 -7.97 -13.92
CA ASP A 31 -8.50 -6.91 -13.13
C ASP A 31 -7.05 -7.32 -12.86
N MET A 32 -6.28 -7.46 -13.93
CA MET A 32 -4.91 -7.03 -13.93
C MET A 32 -4.98 -5.51 -13.78
N TYR A 33 -5.13 -5.05 -12.55
CA TYR A 33 -4.54 -3.79 -12.18
C TYR A 33 -3.04 -3.96 -12.46
N VAL A 34 -2.59 -3.62 -13.66
CA VAL A 34 -1.16 -3.56 -13.98
C VAL A 34 -0.63 -2.29 -13.30
N THR A 35 -0.54 -2.35 -11.98
CA THR A 35 0.19 -1.37 -11.17
C THR A 35 1.67 -1.69 -11.29
N GLY A 36 2.23 -1.53 -12.49
CA GLY A 36 3.67 -1.59 -12.79
C GLY A 36 4.45 -2.85 -12.38
N ALA A 37 3.80 -3.89 -11.86
CA ALA A 37 4.40 -5.08 -11.23
C ALA A 37 3.85 -6.35 -11.89
N ASP A 38 4.71 -7.10 -12.58
CA ASP A 38 4.46 -8.38 -13.23
C ASP A 38 4.86 -9.52 -12.28
N ALA A 39 4.07 -10.61 -12.26
CA ALA A 39 4.36 -11.78 -11.44
C ALA A 39 5.71 -12.45 -11.77
N ALA A 40 6.20 -12.26 -13.00
CA ALA A 40 7.47 -12.77 -13.51
C ALA A 40 8.67 -11.83 -13.25
N ASP A 41 8.45 -10.65 -12.68
CA ASP A 41 9.56 -9.77 -12.33
C ASP A 41 10.48 -10.38 -11.29
N ASP A 42 11.75 -9.98 -11.35
CA ASP A 42 12.73 -10.34 -10.33
C ASP A 42 12.28 -9.84 -8.94
N PRO A 43 12.07 -10.76 -7.97
CA PRO A 43 11.58 -10.40 -6.64
C PRO A 43 12.51 -9.44 -5.91
N CYS A 44 13.81 -9.63 -6.03
CA CYS A 44 14.81 -8.80 -5.35
C CYS A 44 14.79 -7.37 -5.88
N ARG A 45 14.77 -7.18 -7.20
CA ARG A 45 14.65 -5.85 -7.83
C ARG A 45 13.37 -5.15 -7.43
N ARG A 46 12.25 -5.87 -7.38
CA ARG A 46 10.95 -5.29 -6.98
C ARG A 46 10.97 -4.81 -5.54
N VAL A 47 11.44 -5.65 -4.62
CA VAL A 47 11.50 -5.29 -3.20
C VAL A 47 12.50 -4.17 -2.96
N VAL A 48 13.74 -4.26 -3.46
CA VAL A 48 14.76 -3.20 -3.29
C VAL A 48 14.33 -1.88 -3.91
N SER A 49 13.67 -1.90 -5.08
CA SER A 49 13.12 -0.68 -5.67
C SER A 49 12.02 -0.05 -4.80
N ALA A 50 11.18 -0.86 -4.14
CA ALA A 50 10.15 -0.35 -3.24
C ALA A 50 10.76 0.25 -1.96
N LEU A 51 11.81 -0.37 -1.42
CA LEU A 51 12.58 0.16 -0.28
C LEU A 51 13.16 1.53 -0.62
N GLY A 52 13.85 1.65 -1.75
CA GLY A 52 14.43 2.93 -2.21
C GLY A 52 13.38 4.02 -2.42
N PHE A 53 12.20 3.67 -2.94
CA PHE A 53 11.09 4.61 -3.07
C PHE A 53 10.58 5.13 -1.70
N ALA A 54 10.47 4.24 -0.71
CA ALA A 54 10.11 4.63 0.65
C ALA A 54 11.20 5.48 1.32
N GLU A 55 12.48 5.21 1.08
CA GLU A 55 13.59 5.96 1.68
C GLU A 55 13.54 7.46 1.34
N HIS A 56 13.01 7.85 0.16
CA HIS A 56 12.90 9.25 -0.26
C HIS A 56 12.00 10.15 0.61
N VAL A 57 11.20 9.61 1.54
CA VAL A 57 10.41 10.38 2.53
C VAL A 57 10.95 10.26 3.94
N LEU A 58 11.95 9.41 4.15
CA LEU A 58 12.52 9.19 5.46
C LEU A 58 13.63 10.19 5.73
N LYS A 59 13.72 10.65 6.98
CA LYS A 59 14.91 11.31 7.49
C LYS A 59 16.08 10.33 7.44
N PRO A 60 17.33 10.80 7.26
CA PRO A 60 18.51 9.93 7.25
C PRO A 60 18.56 8.98 8.45
N ALA A 61 19.16 7.81 8.27
CA ALA A 61 19.37 6.85 9.36
C ALA A 61 20.08 7.52 10.57
N GLY A 62 19.61 7.24 11.78
CA GLY A 62 20.04 7.89 13.01
C GLY A 62 19.29 9.19 13.34
N GLN A 63 18.35 9.63 12.49
CA GLN A 63 17.47 10.78 12.74
C GLN A 63 15.98 10.37 12.85
N GLU A 64 15.70 9.12 13.21
CA GLU A 64 14.33 8.58 13.27
C GLU A 64 13.44 9.36 14.24
N GLU A 65 14.02 9.91 15.31
CA GLU A 65 13.32 10.67 16.35
C GLU A 65 12.72 11.97 15.82
N ALA A 66 13.34 12.54 14.78
CA ALA A 66 12.87 13.72 14.06
C ALA A 66 12.02 13.37 12.82
N GLN A 67 11.66 12.10 12.64
CA GLN A 67 10.80 11.68 11.54
C GLN A 67 9.38 12.19 11.75
N GLU A 68 8.86 12.92 10.76
CA GLU A 68 7.44 13.21 10.66
C GLU A 68 6.71 12.00 10.05
N PHE A 69 5.79 11.39 10.80
CA PHE A 69 4.99 10.24 10.36
C PHE A 69 3.73 10.70 9.63
N GLY A 70 3.89 11.55 8.62
CA GLY A 70 2.78 12.09 7.82
C GLY A 70 2.24 11.12 6.76
N GLU A 71 1.14 11.50 6.10
CA GLU A 71 0.47 10.67 5.08
C GLU A 71 1.41 10.24 3.94
N GLY A 72 2.26 11.14 3.46
CA GLY A 72 3.22 10.82 2.40
C GLY A 72 4.21 9.72 2.78
N MET A 73 4.64 9.69 4.05
CA MET A 73 5.50 8.63 4.58
C MET A 73 4.72 7.31 4.72
N ARG A 74 3.55 7.37 5.36
CA ARG A 74 2.68 6.20 5.57
C ARG A 74 2.27 5.53 4.26
N GLY A 75 1.92 6.32 3.24
CA GLY A 75 1.56 5.82 1.91
C GLY A 75 2.69 5.06 1.23
N ARG A 76 3.94 5.56 1.33
CA ARG A 76 5.10 4.86 0.75
C ARG A 76 5.49 3.61 1.55
N ILE A 77 5.37 3.65 2.88
CA ILE A 77 5.57 2.45 3.72
C ILE A 77 4.49 1.40 3.45
N ALA A 78 3.23 1.79 3.25
CA ALA A 78 2.15 0.87 2.86
C ALA A 78 2.36 0.28 1.46
N TYR A 79 2.89 1.06 0.51
CA TYR A 79 3.28 0.55 -0.81
C TYR A 79 4.31 -0.59 -0.70
N VAL A 80 5.30 -0.45 0.19
CA VAL A 80 6.27 -1.53 0.46
C VAL A 80 5.57 -2.79 0.97
N GLU A 81 4.52 -2.68 1.76
CA GLU A 81 3.73 -3.85 2.20
C GLU A 81 3.15 -4.62 1.02
N GLY A 82 2.53 -3.92 0.07
CA GLY A 82 1.97 -4.54 -1.14
C GLY A 82 3.02 -5.30 -1.95
N VAL A 83 4.23 -4.74 -2.06
CA VAL A 83 5.35 -5.39 -2.74
C VAL A 83 5.86 -6.60 -1.95
N ILE A 84 6.02 -6.48 -0.63
CA ILE A 84 6.43 -7.60 0.24
C ILE A 84 5.39 -8.73 0.24
N LEU A 85 4.10 -8.43 0.16
CA LEU A 85 3.05 -9.44 0.02
C LEU A 85 3.12 -10.16 -1.34
N SER A 86 3.50 -9.46 -2.40
CA SER A 86 3.54 -10.01 -3.76
C SER A 86 4.81 -10.79 -4.07
N TYR A 87 5.95 -10.35 -3.53
CA TYR A 87 7.29 -10.85 -3.89
C TYR A 87 8.09 -11.40 -2.72
N GLY A 88 7.70 -11.12 -1.46
CA GLY A 88 8.50 -11.45 -0.28
C GLY A 88 8.77 -12.95 -0.11
N GLU A 89 7.80 -13.81 -0.45
CA GLU A 89 7.97 -15.27 -0.38
C GLU A 89 8.90 -15.84 -1.46
N LYS A 90 9.14 -15.07 -2.52
CA LYS A 90 10.04 -15.43 -3.64
C LYS A 90 11.47 -14.93 -3.43
N LEU A 91 11.74 -14.21 -2.33
CA LEU A 91 13.09 -13.79 -1.97
C LEU A 91 13.94 -14.98 -1.53
N PRO A 92 15.28 -14.86 -1.56
CA PRO A 92 16.18 -15.85 -0.98
C PRO A 92 15.73 -16.30 0.42
N ALA A 93 15.75 -17.62 0.69
CA ALA A 93 15.16 -18.21 1.89
C ALA A 93 15.69 -17.61 3.22
N GLY A 94 16.96 -17.17 3.24
CA GLY A 94 17.57 -16.49 4.38
C GLY A 94 16.97 -15.12 4.73
N LEU A 95 16.06 -14.58 3.91
CA LEU A 95 15.43 -13.28 4.11
C LEU A 95 14.01 -13.35 4.71
N ALA A 96 13.46 -14.55 4.91
CA ALA A 96 12.08 -14.73 5.38
C ALA A 96 11.78 -13.95 6.68
N GLU A 97 12.65 -14.05 7.69
CA GLU A 97 12.50 -13.35 8.97
C GLU A 97 12.55 -11.82 8.82
N HIS A 98 13.33 -11.32 7.87
CA HIS A 98 13.39 -9.89 7.57
C HIS A 98 12.10 -9.41 6.90
N THR A 99 11.53 -10.18 5.97
CA THR A 99 10.21 -9.85 5.40
C THR A 99 9.09 -9.89 6.44
N ALA A 100 9.14 -10.84 7.37
CA ALA A 100 8.20 -10.92 8.49
C ALA A 100 8.33 -9.70 9.41
N THR A 101 9.57 -9.28 9.70
CA THR A 101 9.86 -8.05 10.46
C THR A 101 9.31 -6.82 9.76
N MET A 102 9.49 -6.69 8.44
CA MET A 102 8.90 -5.58 7.68
C MET A 102 7.38 -5.56 7.79
N LYS A 103 6.69 -6.68 7.57
CA LYS A 103 5.22 -6.75 7.72
C LYS A 103 4.77 -6.32 9.12
N ARG A 104 5.47 -6.76 10.16
CA ARG A 104 5.17 -6.40 11.56
C ARG A 104 5.34 -4.90 11.81
N THR A 105 6.46 -4.32 11.40
CA THR A 105 6.75 -2.89 11.67
C THR A 105 5.87 -1.97 10.83
N ILE A 106 5.54 -2.33 9.58
CA ILE A 106 4.60 -1.60 8.73
C ILE A 106 3.23 -1.45 9.42
N ARG A 107 2.71 -2.53 10.05
CA ARG A 107 1.44 -2.48 10.80
C ARG A 107 1.47 -1.51 11.98
N VAL A 108 2.66 -1.15 12.47
CA VAL A 108 2.85 -0.11 13.48
C VAL A 108 3.00 1.26 12.82
N LEU A 109 3.73 1.37 11.72
CA LEU A 109 4.06 2.64 11.06
C LEU A 109 2.90 3.27 10.28
N VAL A 110 2.03 2.46 9.67
CA VAL A 110 0.96 2.93 8.78
C VAL A 110 -0.21 3.60 9.53
N PRO A 111 -0.72 3.06 10.65
CA PRO A 111 -1.86 3.67 11.33
C PRO A 111 -1.58 5.08 11.84
N ALA A 112 -2.56 5.98 11.64
CA ALA A 112 -2.41 7.37 12.04
C ALA A 112 -2.32 7.60 13.55
N ALA A 113 -2.92 6.69 14.31
CA ALA A 113 -3.03 6.73 15.74
C ALA A 113 -1.80 6.17 16.48
N THR A 114 -0.79 5.64 15.77
CA THR A 114 0.40 5.10 16.43
C THR A 114 1.15 6.20 17.17
N PRO A 115 1.41 6.06 18.49
CA PRO A 115 2.21 7.02 19.24
C PRO A 115 3.62 7.16 18.65
N HIS A 116 4.14 8.39 18.63
CA HIS A 116 5.42 8.73 18.00
C HIS A 116 6.56 7.81 18.43
N GLU A 117 6.76 7.60 19.73
CA GLU A 117 7.84 6.74 20.25
C GLU A 117 7.75 5.29 19.73
N LYS A 118 6.53 4.75 19.60
CA LYS A 118 6.31 3.41 19.04
C LYS A 118 6.59 3.39 17.54
N ALA A 119 6.22 4.45 16.81
CA ALA A 119 6.52 4.58 15.39
C ALA A 119 8.03 4.69 15.14
N VAL A 120 8.75 5.45 15.97
CA VAL A 120 10.22 5.56 15.94
C VAL A 120 10.89 4.21 16.17
N ALA A 121 10.49 3.47 17.21
CA ALA A 121 11.02 2.13 17.47
C ALA A 121 10.77 1.17 16.29
N ALA A 122 9.54 1.16 15.74
CA ALA A 122 9.22 0.37 14.57
C ALA A 122 10.00 0.81 13.32
N LEU A 123 10.29 2.10 13.14
CA LEU A 123 11.08 2.60 12.01
C LEU A 123 12.52 2.10 12.07
N LYS A 124 13.12 2.07 13.27
CA LYS A 124 14.47 1.51 13.47
C LYS A 124 14.54 0.02 13.13
N GLU A 125 13.57 -0.76 13.60
CA GLU A 125 13.46 -2.18 13.24
C GLU A 125 13.22 -2.37 11.73
N TRP A 126 12.35 -1.54 11.13
CA TRP A 126 12.07 -1.56 9.70
C TRP A 126 13.33 -1.29 8.87
N ARG A 127 14.14 -0.28 9.25
CA ARG A 127 15.41 0.07 8.58
C ARG A 127 16.43 -1.07 8.66
N ALA A 128 16.54 -1.71 9.82
CA ALA A 128 17.43 -2.85 9.98
C ALA A 128 17.03 -4.02 9.06
N ALA A 129 15.74 -4.32 8.97
CA ALA A 129 15.23 -5.36 8.08
C ALA A 129 15.40 -5.00 6.60
N ALA A 130 15.11 -3.75 6.21
CA ALA A 130 15.34 -3.24 4.86
C ALA A 130 16.81 -3.39 4.45
N THR A 131 17.74 -2.97 5.31
CA THR A 131 19.19 -3.10 5.07
C THR A 131 19.61 -4.57 4.89
N ALA A 132 19.06 -5.48 5.68
CA ALA A 132 19.36 -6.91 5.55
C ALA A 132 18.84 -7.48 4.22
N ILE A 133 17.65 -7.08 3.79
CA ILE A 133 17.07 -7.47 2.51
C ILE A 133 17.90 -6.94 1.34
N GLU A 134 18.27 -5.65 1.36
CA GLU A 134 19.11 -5.05 0.32
C GLU A 134 20.45 -5.79 0.17
N LYS A 135 21.12 -6.09 1.29
CA LYS A 135 22.37 -6.86 1.29
C LYS A 135 22.17 -8.27 0.77
N GLY A 136 21.16 -8.99 1.25
CA GLY A 136 20.90 -10.36 0.81
C GLY A 136 20.55 -10.44 -0.67
N CYS A 137 19.79 -9.47 -1.19
CA CYS A 137 19.49 -9.38 -2.61
C CYS A 137 20.71 -9.02 -3.48
N ALA A 138 21.63 -8.19 -2.99
CA ALA A 138 22.88 -7.90 -3.69
C ALA A 138 23.83 -9.10 -3.77
N GLN A 139 23.68 -10.07 -2.87
CA GLN A 139 24.51 -11.30 -2.83
C GLN A 139 23.89 -12.47 -3.62
N ALA A 140 22.60 -12.38 -3.97
CA ALA A 140 21.86 -13.43 -4.67
C ALA A 140 21.82 -13.24 -6.20
N GLY A 141 22.27 -12.08 -6.70
CA GLY A 141 22.41 -11.78 -8.13
C GLY A 141 23.85 -11.93 -8.60
#